data_AF-A0A1L9P1S9-F1
#
_entry.id   AF-A0A1L9P1S9-F1
#
_cell.length_a   1.000
_cell.length_b   1.000
_cell.length_c   1.000
_cell.angle_alpha   90.00
_cell.angle_beta   90.00
_cell.angle_gamma   90.00
#
_symmetry.space_group_name_H-M   'P 1'
#
loop_
_entity.id
_entity.type
_entity.pdbx_description
1 polymer ?
#
loop_
_entity_poly.entity_id
_entity_poly.type
_entity_poly.pdbx_seq_one_letter_code
_entity_poly.pdbx_strand_id
1 'polypeptide(L)'
;MAERRGSDIASLLQKRVLGPMGITLDGWVKNSDGDVFTGSELRLHPRDMLRFGAVYLSDGRIDGQQLIPKEWIVKSRTPQRSVTGRDGIAYSYGWWLTKLAGQEVQFAEGYGGQAIVIAPDAGQVFVFTAPTGGLVTGAKHDARIAKLLSLTKHLLQ
;
A
#
# COMPACT_ATOMS: atom_id res chain seq x y z
N MET A 1 2.41 15.82 19.91
CA MET A 1 1.53 15.15 18.92
C MET A 1 0.23 14.86 19.63
N ALA A 2 -0.88 15.50 19.22
CA ALA A 2 -2.17 15.32 19.88
C ALA A 2 -2.78 13.97 19.48
N GLU A 3 -3.28 13.25 20.48
CA GLU A 3 -3.97 11.96 20.39
C GLU A 3 -5.23 12.12 19.52
N ARG A 4 -5.16 11.65 18.26
CA ARG A 4 -6.29 11.66 17.33
C ARG A 4 -6.95 10.30 17.35
N ARG A 5 -8.20 10.25 17.80
CA ARG A 5 -9.05 9.04 17.81
C ARG A 5 -9.20 8.47 16.41
N GLY A 6 -9.33 7.15 16.28
CA GLY A 6 -9.46 6.44 14.99
C GLY A 6 -10.64 6.90 14.12
N SER A 7 -11.75 7.33 14.71
CA SER A 7 -12.86 7.97 13.98
C SER A 7 -12.48 9.30 13.29
N ASP A 8 -11.57 10.08 13.89
CA ASP A 8 -10.97 11.26 13.26
C ASP A 8 -10.04 10.85 12.11
N ILE A 9 -9.31 9.74 12.26
CA ILE A 9 -8.40 9.24 11.20
C ILE A 9 -9.16 8.80 9.95
N ALA A 10 -10.26 8.05 10.10
CA ALA A 10 -11.09 7.66 8.95
C ALA A 10 -11.65 8.88 8.22
N SER A 11 -12.12 9.87 8.98
CA SER A 11 -12.64 11.14 8.44
C SER A 11 -11.56 11.95 7.73
N LEU A 12 -10.34 11.99 8.29
CA LEU A 12 -9.19 12.66 7.69
C LEU A 12 -8.72 11.95 6.42
N LEU A 13 -8.67 10.62 6.42
CA LEU A 13 -8.35 9.82 5.25
C LEU A 13 -9.36 10.09 4.12
N GLN A 14 -10.65 10.07 4.44
CA GLN A 14 -11.70 10.40 3.48
C GLN A 14 -11.55 11.83 2.95
N LYS A 15 -11.40 12.82 3.83
CA LYS A 15 -11.38 14.23 3.44
C LYS A 15 -10.11 14.64 2.68
N ARG A 16 -8.94 14.12 3.07
CA ARG A 16 -7.65 14.62 2.59
C ARG A 16 -7.02 13.78 1.50
N VAL A 17 -7.41 12.51 1.38
CA VAL A 17 -6.75 11.57 0.47
C VAL A 17 -7.77 10.93 -0.46
N LEU A 18 -8.75 10.19 0.07
CA LEU A 18 -9.69 9.43 -0.77
C LEU A 18 -10.65 10.34 -1.56
N GLY A 19 -11.23 11.35 -0.90
CA GLY A 19 -12.16 12.30 -1.50
C GLY A 19 -11.58 13.05 -2.71
N PRO A 20 -10.37 13.65 -2.61
CA PRO A 20 -9.69 14.24 -3.75
C PRO A 20 -9.40 13.26 -4.90
N MET A 21 -9.28 11.96 -4.62
CA MET A 21 -9.17 10.91 -5.63
C MET A 21 -10.54 10.42 -6.15
N GLY A 22 -11.65 10.99 -5.71
CA GLY A 22 -13.00 10.52 -6.05
C GLY A 22 -13.33 9.15 -5.45
N ILE A 23 -12.64 8.74 -4.39
CA ILE A 23 -12.84 7.46 -3.70
C ILE A 23 -13.70 7.70 -2.46
N THR A 24 -14.70 6.84 -2.27
CA THR A 24 -15.52 6.81 -1.06
C THR A 24 -15.07 5.65 -0.18
N LEU A 25 -14.79 5.93 1.09
CA LEU A 25 -14.47 4.93 2.09
C LEU A 25 -15.72 4.11 2.41
N ASP A 26 -15.77 2.89 1.88
CA ASP A 26 -16.92 1.99 2.00
C ASP A 26 -16.84 1.06 3.22
N GLY A 27 -15.76 1.16 4.01
CA GLY A 27 -15.67 0.44 5.27
C GLY A 27 -14.28 0.44 5.88
N TRP A 28 -14.26 0.56 7.20
CA TRP A 28 -13.08 0.33 8.03
C TRP A 28 -13.55 -0.26 9.36
N VAL A 29 -13.09 -1.47 9.67
CA VAL A 29 -13.49 -2.17 10.89
C VAL A 29 -13.13 -1.32 12.12
N LYS A 30 -14.08 -1.21 13.04
CA LYS A 30 -13.95 -0.48 14.31
C LYS A 30 -13.70 -1.44 15.47
N ASN A 31 -12.91 -0.98 16.43
CA ASN A 31 -12.74 -1.54 17.76
C ASN A 31 -14.03 -1.42 18.57
N SER A 32 -14.09 -2.13 19.69
CA SER A 32 -15.15 -1.99 20.70
C SER A 32 -15.39 -0.53 21.12
N ASP A 33 -14.32 0.26 21.11
CA ASP A 33 -14.32 1.65 21.59
C ASP A 33 -14.70 2.66 20.48
N GLY A 34 -15.08 2.16 19.29
CA GLY A 34 -15.56 2.97 18.17
C GLY A 34 -14.49 3.51 17.22
N ASP A 35 -13.21 3.32 17.56
CA ASP A 35 -12.07 3.71 16.74
C ASP A 35 -11.72 2.66 15.68
N VAL A 36 -11.13 3.06 14.55
CA VAL A 36 -10.77 2.13 13.47
C VAL A 36 -9.44 1.40 13.71
N PHE A 37 -9.31 0.19 13.18
CA PHE A 37 -8.04 -0.53 13.15
C PHE A 37 -7.07 0.11 12.15
N THR A 38 -6.26 1.09 12.58
CA THR A 38 -5.44 1.88 11.63
C THR A 38 -4.35 1.09 10.89
N GLY A 39 -3.99 -0.10 11.38
CA GLY A 39 -2.98 -0.97 10.77
C GLY A 39 -3.53 -2.07 9.84
N SER A 40 -4.86 -2.24 9.76
CA SER A 40 -5.48 -3.35 9.02
C SER A 40 -6.94 -3.03 8.67
N GLU A 41 -7.64 -3.97 8.01
CA GLU A 41 -9.10 -3.92 7.82
C GLU A 41 -9.67 -2.72 7.03
N LEU A 42 -8.82 -1.90 6.40
CA LEU A 42 -9.25 -0.91 5.42
C LEU A 42 -9.76 -1.62 4.18
N ARG A 43 -10.98 -1.29 3.74
CA ARG A 43 -11.60 -1.88 2.55
C ARG A 43 -11.64 -0.86 1.42
N LEU A 44 -11.04 -1.24 0.29
CA LEU A 44 -11.03 -0.46 -0.94
C LEU A 44 -11.32 -1.41 -2.10
N HIS A 45 -11.96 -0.91 -3.16
CA HIS A 45 -12.02 -1.66 -4.40
C HIS A 45 -10.64 -1.73 -5.07
N PRO A 46 -10.34 -2.78 -5.87
CA PRO A 46 -9.08 -2.87 -6.59
C PRO A 46 -8.76 -1.64 -7.46
N ARG A 47 -9.79 -1.04 -8.08
CA ARG A 47 -9.64 0.20 -8.86
C ARG A 47 -9.20 1.40 -8.03
N ASP A 48 -9.63 1.47 -6.77
CA ASP A 48 -9.32 2.57 -5.86
C ASP A 48 -7.89 2.40 -5.31
N MET A 49 -7.49 1.14 -5.04
CA MET A 49 -6.10 0.77 -4.76
C MET A 49 -5.17 1.15 -5.92
N LEU A 50 -5.61 0.89 -7.17
CA LEU A 50 -4.84 1.21 -8.36
C LEU A 50 -4.67 2.73 -8.51
N ARG A 51 -5.74 3.50 -8.27
CA ARG A 51 -5.68 4.97 -8.28
C ARG A 51 -4.73 5.52 -7.22
N PHE A 52 -4.76 4.96 -6.01
CA PHE A 52 -3.78 5.32 -4.97
C PHE A 52 -2.34 5.01 -5.38
N GLY A 53 -2.10 3.83 -5.96
CA GLY A 53 -0.79 3.47 -6.49
C GLY A 53 -0.33 4.40 -7.62
N ALA A 54 -1.24 4.82 -8.51
CA ALA A 54 -0.96 5.76 -9.60
C ALA A 54 -0.60 7.16 -9.09
N VAL A 55 -1.23 7.62 -8.00
CA VAL A 55 -0.83 8.87 -7.31
C VAL A 55 0.59 8.76 -6.79
N TYR A 56 0.95 7.64 -6.15
CA TYR A 56 2.34 7.42 -5.72
C TYR A 56 3.29 7.38 -6.90
N LEU A 57 2.97 6.64 -7.97
CA LEU A 57 3.77 6.58 -9.19
C LEU A 57 4.02 7.98 -9.78
N SER A 58 3.01 8.85 -9.70
CA SER A 58 3.05 10.23 -10.19
C SER A 58 3.60 11.24 -9.15
N ASP A 59 4.49 10.80 -8.26
CA ASP A 59 5.10 11.63 -7.21
C ASP A 59 4.09 12.42 -6.36
N GLY A 60 2.94 11.80 -6.08
CA GLY A 60 1.88 12.38 -5.25
C GLY A 60 0.91 13.29 -6.01
N ARG A 61 0.95 13.30 -7.34
CA ARG A 61 0.08 14.13 -8.19
C ARG A 61 -1.13 13.37 -8.67
N ILE A 62 -2.23 14.11 -8.84
CA ILE A 62 -3.46 13.65 -9.48
C ILE A 62 -4.08 14.83 -10.23
N ASP A 63 -4.49 14.62 -11.48
CA ASP A 63 -5.18 15.63 -12.30
C ASP A 63 -4.47 17.01 -12.30
N GLY A 64 -3.14 17.01 -12.33
CA GLY A 64 -2.31 18.21 -12.33
C GLY A 64 -2.14 18.91 -10.97
N GLN A 65 -2.73 18.38 -9.90
CA GLN A 65 -2.63 18.90 -8.53
C GLN A 65 -1.72 18.04 -7.65
N GLN A 66 -1.05 18.66 -6.67
CA GLN A 66 -0.24 17.96 -5.69
C GLN A 66 -1.13 17.50 -4.53
N LEU A 67 -1.43 16.20 -4.45
CA LEU A 67 -2.26 15.63 -3.39
C LEU A 67 -1.41 15.20 -2.19
N ILE A 68 -0.35 14.44 -2.45
CA ILE A 68 0.62 14.00 -1.42
C ILE A 68 1.91 14.76 -1.66
N PRO A 69 2.52 15.45 -0.68
CA PRO A 69 3.78 16.17 -0.89
C PRO A 69 4.85 15.28 -1.53
N LYS A 70 5.55 15.80 -2.55
CA LYS A 70 6.58 15.03 -3.27
C LYS A 70 7.68 14.56 -2.32
N GLU A 71 8.04 15.40 -1.36
CA GLU A 71 9.04 15.12 -0.33
C GLU A 71 8.62 13.94 0.54
N TRP A 72 7.31 13.81 0.82
CA TRP A 72 6.78 12.66 1.54
C TRP A 72 6.90 11.38 0.72
N ILE A 73 6.56 11.42 -0.58
CA ILE A 73 6.71 10.27 -1.48
C ILE A 73 8.16 9.79 -1.50
N VAL A 74 9.11 10.70 -1.73
CA VAL A 74 10.55 10.38 -1.73
C VAL A 74 11.00 9.80 -0.39
N LYS A 75 10.58 10.41 0.72
CA LYS A 75 10.91 9.94 2.07
C LYS A 75 10.35 8.54 2.34
N SER A 76 9.11 8.26 1.91
CA SER A 76 8.45 6.97 2.08
C SER A 76 9.09 5.84 1.25
N ARG A 77 9.79 6.20 0.17
CA ARG A 77 10.56 5.30 -0.71
C ARG A 77 11.99 5.05 -0.25
N THR A 78 12.49 5.86 0.66
CA THR A 78 13.87 5.74 1.14
C THR A 78 13.90 4.75 2.29
N PRO A 79 14.75 3.70 2.24
CA PRO A 79 14.89 2.72 3.32
C PRO A 79 15.17 3.40 4.67
N GLN A 80 14.28 3.21 5.65
CA GLN A 80 14.48 3.70 7.02
C GLN A 80 15.21 2.66 7.89
N ARG A 81 15.00 1.37 7.60
CA ARG A 81 15.70 0.24 8.23
C ARG A 81 15.89 -0.89 7.21
N SER A 82 17.10 -1.45 7.15
CA SER A 82 17.39 -2.71 6.44
C SER A 82 17.07 -3.95 7.28
N VAL A 83 16.41 -3.78 8.44
CA VAL A 83 16.20 -4.83 9.44
C VAL A 83 14.82 -5.46 9.26
N THR A 84 14.56 -5.99 8.08
CA THR A 84 13.43 -6.90 7.92
C THR A 84 14.00 -8.30 7.87
N GLY A 85 13.36 -9.28 8.52
CA GLY A 85 13.76 -10.69 8.45
C GLY A 85 13.56 -11.33 7.07
N ARG A 86 13.52 -10.51 6.01
CA ARG A 86 13.36 -10.88 4.60
C ARG A 86 14.56 -10.35 3.83
N ASP A 87 15.45 -11.25 3.43
CA ASP A 87 16.67 -10.91 2.71
C ASP A 87 16.37 -10.10 1.45
N GLY A 88 17.10 -9.00 1.26
CA GLY A 88 16.95 -8.12 0.10
C GLY A 88 15.65 -7.30 0.06
N ILE A 89 14.90 -7.24 1.16
CA ILE A 89 13.71 -6.40 1.28
C ILE A 89 13.90 -5.41 2.45
N ALA A 90 13.85 -4.11 2.14
CA ALA A 90 13.84 -3.06 3.15
C ALA A 90 12.40 -2.63 3.47
N TYR A 91 12.22 -1.87 4.55
CA TYR A 91 10.92 -1.32 4.93
C TYR A 91 11.01 0.16 5.26
N SER A 92 9.96 0.90 4.87
CA SER A 92 9.83 2.34 5.13
C SER A 92 8.37 2.78 5.11
N TYR A 93 7.90 3.44 6.16
CA TYR A 93 6.58 4.12 6.22
C TYR A 93 5.37 3.35 5.64
N GLY A 94 5.28 2.03 5.84
CA GLY A 94 4.18 1.21 5.29
C GLY A 94 4.51 0.46 4.00
N TRP A 95 5.68 0.69 3.42
CA TRP A 95 6.15 0.09 2.17
C TRP A 95 7.30 -0.88 2.40
N TRP A 96 7.19 -2.03 1.75
CA TRP A 96 8.30 -2.92 1.47
C TRP A 96 9.02 -2.44 0.21
N LEU A 97 10.34 -2.48 0.21
CA LEU A 97 11.20 -1.96 -0.84
C LEU A 97 12.15 -3.06 -1.30
N THR A 98 12.20 -3.34 -2.60
CA THR A 98 13.06 -4.39 -3.16
C THR A 98 13.42 -4.07 -4.60
N LYS A 99 14.27 -4.89 -5.22
CA LYS A 99 14.56 -4.83 -6.65
C LYS A 99 14.03 -6.06 -7.36
N LEU A 100 13.22 -5.87 -8.39
CA LEU A 100 12.74 -6.94 -9.27
C LEU A 100 13.22 -6.68 -10.69
N ALA A 101 13.82 -7.68 -11.34
CA ALA A 101 14.40 -7.54 -12.68
C ALA A 101 15.35 -6.32 -12.83
N GLY A 102 16.05 -5.95 -11.75
CA GLY A 102 16.96 -4.80 -11.72
C GLY A 102 16.28 -3.44 -11.49
N GLN A 103 14.95 -3.38 -11.44
CA GLN A 103 14.18 -2.17 -11.21
C GLN A 103 13.78 -2.01 -9.74
N GLU A 104 13.74 -0.78 -9.25
CA GLU A 104 13.25 -0.48 -7.91
C GLU A 104 11.73 -0.71 -7.84
N VAL A 105 11.30 -1.47 -6.84
CA VAL A 105 9.90 -1.79 -6.62
C VAL A 105 9.56 -1.52 -5.16
N GLN A 106 8.46 -0.79 -4.95
CA GLN A 106 7.85 -0.65 -3.65
C GLN A 106 6.50 -1.34 -3.63
N PHE A 107 6.15 -1.96 -2.51
CA PHE A 107 4.85 -2.61 -2.38
C PHE A 107 4.33 -2.56 -0.95
N ALA A 108 3.01 -2.51 -0.84
CA ALA A 108 2.29 -2.74 0.41
C ALA A 108 1.59 -4.09 0.27
N GLU A 109 1.63 -4.89 1.32
CA GLU A 109 0.96 -6.18 1.36
C GLU A 109 0.04 -6.28 2.58
N GLY A 110 -1.01 -7.07 2.47
CA GLY A 110 -1.92 -7.37 3.56
C GLY A 110 -2.22 -8.86 3.68
N TYR A 111 -2.75 -9.23 4.83
CA TYR A 111 -3.07 -10.60 5.16
C TYR A 111 -4.12 -11.21 4.24
N GLY A 112 -3.78 -12.30 3.55
CA GLY A 112 -4.64 -12.91 2.54
C GLY A 112 -4.09 -12.80 1.13
N GLY A 113 -3.07 -11.97 0.90
CA GLY A 113 -2.43 -11.82 -0.43
C GLY A 113 -2.93 -10.61 -1.22
N GLN A 114 -3.49 -9.62 -0.54
CA GLN A 114 -3.74 -8.30 -1.10
C GLN A 114 -2.43 -7.52 -1.20
N ALA A 115 -2.23 -6.83 -2.32
CA ALA A 115 -1.04 -6.03 -2.52
C ALA A 115 -1.28 -4.86 -3.47
N ILE A 116 -0.53 -3.78 -3.24
CA ILE A 116 -0.29 -2.71 -4.20
C ILE A 116 1.21 -2.75 -4.50
N VAL A 117 1.58 -2.93 -5.76
CA VAL A 117 2.98 -2.99 -6.20
C VAL A 117 3.20 -1.85 -7.19
N ILE A 118 4.27 -1.07 -6.99
CA ILE A 118 4.58 0.11 -7.80
C ILE A 118 6.01 -0.04 -8.30
N ALA A 119 6.18 0.00 -9.61
CA ALA A 119 7.46 -0.05 -10.32
C ALA A 119 7.66 1.30 -11.05
N PRO A 120 8.32 2.29 -10.39
CA PRO A 120 8.47 3.63 -10.96
C PRO A 120 9.18 3.65 -12.30
N ASP A 121 10.28 2.89 -12.43
CA ASP A 121 11.10 2.85 -13.64
C ASP A 121 10.33 2.31 -14.86
N ALA A 122 9.35 1.44 -14.62
CA ALA A 122 8.47 0.89 -15.66
C ALA A 122 7.19 1.71 -15.88
N GLY A 123 6.89 2.70 -15.04
CA GLY A 123 5.63 3.44 -15.12
C GLY A 123 4.40 2.58 -14.80
N GLN A 124 4.54 1.55 -13.97
CA GLN A 124 3.52 0.54 -13.76
C GLN A 124 3.07 0.41 -12.30
N VAL A 125 1.79 0.07 -12.13
CA VAL A 125 1.17 -0.27 -10.84
C VAL A 125 0.38 -1.56 -11.01
N PHE A 126 0.58 -2.51 -10.10
CA PHE A 126 -0.17 -3.76 -10.04
C PHE A 126 -0.97 -3.82 -8.74
N VAL A 127 -2.19 -4.34 -8.83
CA VAL A 127 -3.06 -4.57 -7.68
C VAL A 127 -3.46 -6.04 -7.65
N PHE A 128 -3.34 -6.64 -6.48
CA PHE A 128 -3.78 -7.99 -6.22
C PHE A 128 -4.75 -7.97 -5.04
N THR A 129 -5.84 -8.71 -5.16
CA THR A 129 -6.80 -8.94 -4.08
C THR A 129 -7.15 -10.42 -4.04
N ALA A 130 -7.38 -10.95 -2.85
CA ALA A 130 -7.71 -12.35 -2.66
C ALA A 130 -8.81 -12.50 -1.59
N PRO A 131 -9.63 -13.56 -1.65
CA PRO A 131 -10.56 -13.88 -0.58
C PRO A 131 -9.81 -14.14 0.74
N THR A 132 -10.29 -13.52 1.82
CA THR A 132 -9.75 -13.69 3.18
C THR A 132 -10.40 -14.87 3.94
N GLY A 133 -11.36 -15.57 3.33
CA GLY A 133 -12.19 -16.63 3.96
C GLY A 133 -11.48 -17.93 4.37
N GLY A 134 -10.15 -17.97 4.33
CA GLY A 134 -9.38 -19.05 4.93
C GLY A 134 -8.21 -18.45 5.69
N LEU A 135 -7.98 -18.92 6.92
CA LEU A 135 -6.78 -18.57 7.68
C LEU A 135 -5.55 -18.94 6.83
N VAL A 136 -4.94 -17.93 6.21
CA VAL A 136 -3.66 -18.05 5.55
C VAL A 136 -2.63 -18.09 6.68
N THR A 137 -2.07 -19.26 6.96
CA THR A 137 -0.93 -19.36 7.89
C THR A 137 0.22 -18.47 7.39
N GLY A 138 1.13 -18.05 8.28
CA GLY A 138 2.27 -17.20 7.90
C GLY A 138 3.03 -17.72 6.67
N ALA A 139 3.32 -19.03 6.64
CA ALA A 139 3.98 -19.66 5.49
C ALA A 139 3.18 -19.56 4.17
N LYS A 140 1.85 -19.70 4.21
CA LYS A 140 1.01 -19.53 3.01
C LYS A 140 0.94 -18.07 2.57
N HIS A 141 1.03 -17.13 3.51
CA HIS A 141 1.09 -15.70 3.20
C HIS A 141 2.40 -15.38 2.49
N ASP A 142 3.54 -15.78 3.07
CA ASP A 142 4.86 -15.55 2.49
C ASP A 142 4.99 -16.21 1.10
N ALA A 143 4.45 -17.43 0.92
CA ALA A 143 4.42 -18.08 -0.40
C ALA A 143 3.59 -17.29 -1.43
N ARG A 144 2.47 -16.68 -1.02
CA ARG A 144 1.68 -15.80 -1.91
C ARG A 144 2.47 -14.55 -2.27
N ILE A 145 3.13 -13.91 -1.31
CA ILE A 145 3.99 -12.74 -1.57
C ILE A 145 5.11 -13.11 -2.55
N ALA A 146 5.82 -14.22 -2.32
CA ALA A 146 6.85 -14.70 -3.23
C ALA A 146 6.30 -14.94 -4.65
N LYS A 147 5.09 -15.50 -4.77
CA LYS A 147 4.44 -15.68 -6.07
C LYS A 147 4.07 -14.34 -6.73
N LEU A 148 3.56 -13.37 -5.98
CA LEU A 148 3.23 -12.03 -6.47
C LEU A 148 4.47 -11.29 -6.99
N LEU A 149 5.57 -11.32 -6.23
CA LEU A 149 6.84 -10.74 -6.65
C LEU A 149 7.41 -11.44 -7.88
N SER A 150 7.28 -12.77 -7.95
CA SER A 150 7.65 -13.54 -9.14
C SER A 150 6.82 -13.13 -10.36
N LEU A 151 5.49 -13.02 -10.26
CA LEU A 151 4.63 -12.57 -11.35
C LEU A 151 4.99 -11.16 -11.81
N THR A 152 5.17 -10.23 -10.85
CA THR A 152 5.58 -8.85 -11.14
C THR A 152 6.90 -8.83 -11.90
N LYS A 153 7.90 -9.61 -11.45
CA LYS A 153 9.19 -9.72 -12.13
C LYS A 153 9.06 -10.14 -13.59
N HIS A 154 8.16 -11.08 -13.91
CA HIS A 154 7.94 -11.51 -15.30
C HIS A 154 7.24 -10.44 -16.15
N LEU A 155 6.38 -9.62 -15.54
CA LEU A 155 5.66 -8.53 -16.24
C LEU A 155 6.55 -7.30 -16.51
N LEU A 156 7.70 -7.21 -15.84
CA LEU A 156 8.69 -6.14 -16.02
C LEU A 156 9.78 -6.48 -17.06
N GLN A 157 9.74 -7.66 -17.67
CA GLN A 157 10.63 -8.09 -18.76
C GLN A 157 10.04 -7.71 -20.12
#